data_AF-A0A494SRN6-F1
#
_entry.id   AF-A0A494SRN6-F1
#
_cell.length_a   1.000
_cell.length_b   1.000
_cell.length_c   1.000
_cell.angle_alpha   90.00
_cell.angle_beta   90.00
_cell.angle_gamma   90.00
#
_symmetry.space_group_name_H-M   'P 1'
#
loop_
_entity.id
_entity.type
_entity.pdbx_description
1 polymer ?
#
loop_
_entity_poly.entity_id
_entity_poly.type
_entity_poly.pdbx_seq_one_letter_code
_entity_poly.pdbx_strand_id
1 'polypeptide(L)'
;MDSDRRMTKSASPATQRPLILTVVLLPLLWWCLTLVVGALGLMWDDIGDLVVTWNIVTAVGLILLIPAALFAFNGVSELPHRSTFRRGRWYATAALSLTALFCVLAASTPVLNAIAPPTQRDPNSWSPVLTTGEEWVAAAPYAIFLLPVVFVLSKLWRVVPAVLPDEDR
;
A
#
# COMPACT_ATOMS: atom_id res chain seq x y z
N MET A 1 20.81 -6.26 -40.88
CA MET A 1 19.46 -5.93 -40.40
C MET A 1 19.49 -6.03 -38.90
N ASP A 2 19.71 -4.87 -38.28
CA ASP A 2 20.04 -4.68 -36.86
C ASP A 2 18.83 -3.99 -36.22
N SER A 3 17.77 -4.77 -35.97
CA SER A 3 16.50 -4.26 -35.48
C SER A 3 16.02 -5.08 -34.29
N ASP A 4 15.69 -4.37 -33.22
CA ASP A 4 15.03 -4.84 -32.00
C ASP A 4 15.88 -5.44 -30.87
N ARG A 5 17.09 -4.91 -30.68
CA ARG A 5 17.63 -4.82 -29.30
C ARG A 5 16.95 -3.64 -28.58
N ARG A 6 15.63 -3.72 -28.40
CA ARG A 6 14.94 -2.94 -27.36
C ARG A 6 15.46 -3.47 -26.04
N MET A 7 16.56 -2.88 -25.58
CA MET A 7 16.92 -2.85 -24.17
C MET A 7 15.73 -2.23 -23.46
N THR A 8 14.74 -3.05 -23.11
CA THR A 8 13.84 -2.74 -22.01
C THR A 8 14.78 -2.47 -20.86
N LYS A 9 14.97 -1.19 -20.54
CA LYS A 9 15.78 -0.72 -19.42
C LYS A 9 15.21 -1.41 -18.20
N SER A 10 15.72 -2.60 -17.87
CA SER A 10 15.28 -3.34 -16.70
C SER A 10 15.65 -2.44 -15.56
N ALA A 11 14.64 -1.90 -14.86
CA ALA A 11 14.88 -1.06 -13.70
C ALA A 11 15.91 -1.77 -12.84
N SER A 12 17.08 -1.13 -12.69
CA SER A 12 18.18 -1.68 -11.92
C SER A 12 17.65 -2.07 -10.54
N PRO A 13 18.13 -3.18 -9.94
CA PRO A 13 17.76 -3.54 -8.57
C PRO A 13 17.93 -2.37 -7.57
N ALA A 14 18.81 -1.40 -7.86
CA ALA A 14 18.96 -0.17 -7.09
C ALA A 14 17.70 0.74 -7.09
N THR A 15 16.94 0.77 -8.18
CA THR A 15 15.71 1.56 -8.32
C THR A 15 14.50 0.85 -7.68
N GLN A 16 14.54 -0.46 -7.50
CA GLN A 16 13.42 -1.23 -6.93
C GLN A 16 13.29 -1.07 -5.41
N ARG A 17 14.40 -0.84 -4.71
CA ARG A 17 14.46 -0.65 -3.25
C ARG A 17 13.61 0.52 -2.75
N PRO A 18 13.82 1.77 -3.24
CA PRO A 18 13.00 2.90 -2.80
C PRO A 18 11.53 2.70 -3.22
N LEU A 19 11.29 2.10 -4.39
CA LEU A 19 9.95 1.88 -4.90
C LEU A 19 9.12 0.95 -3.99
N ILE A 20 9.68 -0.19 -3.54
CA ILE A 20 8.98 -1.11 -2.63
C ILE A 20 8.64 -0.42 -1.31
N LEU A 21 9.60 0.29 -0.70
CA LEU A 21 9.37 0.99 0.56
C LEU A 21 8.32 2.08 0.42
N THR A 22 8.42 2.93 -0.61
CA THR A 22 7.44 3.99 -0.86
C THR A 22 6.03 3.42 -1.03
N VAL A 23 5.90 2.33 -1.79
CA VAL A 23 4.59 1.73 -2.07
C VAL A 23 3.99 1.04 -0.85
N VAL A 24 4.80 0.36 -0.05
CA VAL A 24 4.33 -0.27 1.21
C VAL A 24 3.95 0.78 2.25
N LEU A 25 4.67 1.90 2.31
CA LEU A 25 4.46 2.95 3.31
C LEU A 25 3.40 3.99 2.91
N LEU A 26 2.92 4.01 1.67
CA LEU A 26 1.89 4.94 1.18
C LEU A 26 0.68 5.06 2.13
N PRO A 27 0.06 3.97 2.60
CA PRO A 27 -1.07 4.07 3.54
C PRO A 27 -0.70 4.69 4.89
N LEU A 28 0.51 4.43 5.39
CA LEU A 28 0.99 5.03 6.64
C LEU A 28 1.29 6.52 6.46
N LEU A 29 1.86 6.92 5.31
CA LEU A 29 2.09 8.32 4.99
C LEU A 29 0.77 9.09 4.86
N TRP A 30 -0.23 8.48 4.20
CA TRP A 30 -1.59 9.00 4.15
C TRP A 30 -2.17 9.16 5.55
N TRP A 31 -2.03 8.15 6.40
CA TRP A 31 -2.53 8.20 7.77
C TRP A 31 -1.86 9.28 8.62
N CYS A 32 -0.54 9.45 8.52
CA CYS A 32 0.15 10.55 9.17
C CYS A 32 -0.40 11.91 8.71
N LEU A 33 -0.68 12.07 7.41
CA LEU A 33 -1.28 13.28 6.88
C LEU A 33 -2.69 13.51 7.45
N THR A 34 -3.55 12.49 7.48
CA THR A 34 -4.92 12.61 8.01
C THR A 34 -4.94 12.85 9.52
N LEU A 35 -3.96 12.33 10.27
CA LEU A 35 -3.78 12.65 11.68
C LEU A 35 -3.40 14.12 11.88
N VAL A 36 -2.50 14.67 11.05
CA VAL A 36 -2.13 16.10 11.10
C VAL A 36 -3.33 16.97 10.77
N VAL A 37 -4.07 16.65 9.70
CA VAL A 37 -5.30 17.36 9.32
C VAL A 37 -6.31 17.36 10.47
N GLY A 38 -6.56 16.19 11.07
CA GLY A 38 -7.47 16.06 12.20
C GLY A 38 -7.00 16.80 13.45
N ALA A 39 -5.71 16.72 13.80
CA ALA A 39 -5.13 17.39 14.96
C ALA A 39 -5.16 18.92 14.86
N LEU A 40 -5.03 19.45 13.65
CA LEU A 40 -5.09 20.89 13.37
C LEU A 40 -6.52 21.41 13.15
N GLY A 41 -7.53 20.53 13.18
CA GLY A 41 -8.92 20.90 12.88
C GLY A 41 -9.12 21.44 11.46
N LEU A 42 -8.21 21.11 10.54
CA LEU A 42 -8.29 21.59 9.17
C LEU A 42 -9.46 20.92 8.46
N MET A 43 -10.30 21.73 7.82
CA MET A 43 -11.45 21.27 7.03
C MET A 43 -12.48 20.44 7.83
N TRP A 44 -12.62 20.71 9.13
CA TRP A 44 -13.54 19.97 10.00
C TRP A 44 -15.00 20.05 9.53
N ASP A 45 -15.43 21.24 9.11
CA ASP A 45 -16.80 21.48 8.64
C ASP A 45 -17.09 20.86 7.26
N ASP A 46 -16.05 20.60 6.45
CA ASP A 46 -16.20 20.13 5.07
C ASP A 46 -15.96 18.61 4.92
N ILE A 47 -14.96 18.06 5.62
CA ILE A 47 -14.52 16.67 5.46
C ILE A 47 -14.16 15.98 6.79
N GLY A 48 -14.60 16.53 7.93
CA GLY A 48 -14.27 16.00 9.26
C GLY A 48 -14.58 14.51 9.41
N ASP A 49 -15.77 14.08 8.96
CA ASP A 49 -16.21 12.69 9.03
C ASP A 49 -15.38 11.75 8.15
N LEU A 50 -14.91 12.21 6.99
CA LEU A 50 -13.97 11.47 6.13
C LEU A 50 -12.62 11.28 6.83
N VAL A 51 -12.09 12.36 7.42
CA VAL A 51 -10.81 12.32 8.14
C VAL A 51 -10.88 11.38 9.34
N VAL A 52 -11.96 11.42 10.11
CA VAL A 52 -12.21 10.49 11.21
C VAL A 52 -12.29 9.04 10.71
N THR A 53 -13.00 8.80 9.62
CA THR A 53 -13.13 7.47 9.01
C THR A 53 -11.78 6.92 8.58
N TRP A 54 -10.95 7.69 7.85
CA TRP A 54 -9.61 7.26 7.47
C TRP A 54 -8.71 6.96 8.67
N ASN A 55 -8.81 7.77 9.73
CA ASN A 55 -8.03 7.59 10.94
C ASN A 55 -8.43 6.30 11.69
N ILE A 56 -9.73 6.03 11.83
CA ILE A 56 -10.24 4.81 12.45
C ILE A 56 -9.83 3.56 11.65
N VAL A 57 -10.11 3.56 10.35
CA VAL A 57 -9.83 2.41 9.47
C VAL A 57 -8.35 2.09 9.49
N THR A 58 -7.50 3.11 9.38
CA THR A 58 -6.05 2.88 9.33
C THR A 58 -5.48 2.51 10.69
N ALA A 59 -6.00 3.06 11.80
CA ALA A 59 -5.62 2.65 13.15
C ALA A 59 -5.88 1.15 13.40
N VAL A 60 -7.06 0.65 13.01
CA VAL A 60 -7.36 -0.80 13.05
C VAL A 60 -6.44 -1.58 12.11
N GLY A 61 -6.17 -1.03 10.92
CA GLY A 61 -5.30 -1.61 9.91
C GLY A 61 -3.82 -1.70 10.26
N LEU A 62 -3.36 -1.07 11.35
CA LEU A 62 -1.96 -1.14 11.80
C LEU A 62 -1.50 -2.57 12.08
N ILE A 63 -2.42 -3.46 12.43
CA ILE A 63 -2.17 -4.90 12.61
C ILE A 63 -1.57 -5.52 11.34
N LEU A 64 -1.93 -5.00 10.16
CA LEU A 64 -1.38 -5.43 8.87
C LEU A 64 -0.21 -4.55 8.43
N LEU A 65 -0.33 -3.23 8.61
CA LEU A 65 0.66 -2.27 8.10
C LEU A 65 2.00 -2.30 8.84
N ILE A 66 2.00 -2.55 10.15
CA ILE A 66 3.26 -2.65 10.93
C ILE A 66 4.07 -3.88 10.48
N PRO A 67 3.51 -5.10 10.44
CA PRO A 67 4.23 -6.25 9.88
C PRO A 67 4.63 -6.05 8.42
N ALA A 68 3.78 -5.41 7.60
CA ALA A 68 4.11 -5.11 6.21
C ALA A 68 5.37 -4.23 6.10
N ALA A 69 5.46 -3.17 6.90
CA ALA A 69 6.64 -2.30 6.95
C ALA A 69 7.89 -3.08 7.38
N LEU A 70 7.81 -3.88 8.44
CA LEU A 70 8.94 -4.72 8.91
C LEU A 70 9.41 -5.67 7.81
N PHE A 71 8.51 -6.35 7.12
CA PHE A 71 8.87 -7.22 6.00
C PHE A 71 9.45 -6.44 4.83
N ALA A 72 8.99 -5.21 4.55
CA ALA A 72 9.55 -4.39 3.49
C ALA A 72 11.01 -3.97 3.80
N PHE A 73 11.29 -3.54 5.03
CA PHE A 73 12.66 -3.19 5.45
C PHE A 73 13.61 -4.39 5.34
N ASN A 74 13.19 -5.56 5.82
CA ASN A 74 13.97 -6.79 5.71
C ASN A 74 14.11 -7.27 4.25
N GLY A 75 13.06 -7.16 3.45
CA GLY A 75 13.10 -7.54 2.04
C GLY A 75 14.07 -6.67 1.25
N VAL A 76 13.98 -5.35 1.44
CA VAL A 76 14.83 -4.39 0.72
C VAL A 76 16.29 -4.46 1.15
N SER A 77 16.61 -4.85 2.39
CA SER A 77 18.00 -5.07 2.81
C SER A 77 18.63 -6.32 2.17
N GLU A 78 17.83 -7.37 1.94
CA GLU A 78 18.29 -8.65 1.37
C GLU A 78 18.29 -8.71 -0.16
N LEU A 79 17.42 -7.95 -0.85
CA LEU A 79 17.31 -7.94 -2.32
C LEU A 79 18.60 -7.67 -3.12
N PRO A 80 19.63 -6.95 -2.64
CA PRO A 80 20.86 -6.74 -3.41
C PRO A 80 21.76 -7.96 -3.53
N HIS A 81 21.71 -8.89 -2.56
CA HIS A 81 22.70 -9.96 -2.48
C HIS A 81 22.19 -11.23 -3.14
N ARG A 82 23.01 -11.87 -3.98
CA ARG A 82 22.63 -13.09 -4.72
C ARG A 82 22.21 -14.24 -3.80
N SER A 83 22.94 -14.44 -2.70
CA SER A 83 22.70 -15.51 -1.73
C SER A 83 21.40 -15.33 -0.93
N THR A 84 20.99 -14.08 -0.69
CA THR A 84 19.76 -13.76 0.07
C THR A 84 18.61 -13.27 -0.81
N PHE A 85 18.81 -13.11 -2.12
CA PHE A 85 17.80 -12.60 -3.06
C PHE A 85 16.45 -13.33 -2.95
N ARG A 86 16.47 -14.66 -2.84
CA ARG A 86 15.24 -15.46 -2.72
C ARG A 86 14.48 -15.12 -1.45
N ARG A 87 15.18 -14.92 -0.33
CA ARG A 87 14.56 -14.53 0.96
C ARG A 87 14.07 -13.08 0.89
N GLY A 88 14.89 -12.15 0.39
CA GLY A 88 14.50 -10.75 0.19
C GLY A 88 13.25 -10.60 -0.69
N ARG A 89 13.13 -11.42 -1.74
CA ARG A 89 11.95 -11.49 -2.60
C ARG A 89 10.70 -11.99 -1.87
N TRP A 90 10.83 -13.00 -1.00
CA TRP A 90 9.73 -13.49 -0.18
C TRP A 90 9.26 -12.44 0.83
N TYR A 91 10.19 -11.78 1.53
CA TYR A 91 9.86 -10.69 2.46
C TYR A 91 9.18 -9.52 1.75
N ALA A 92 9.70 -9.08 0.59
CA ALA A 92 9.06 -8.04 -0.20
C ALA A 92 7.66 -8.45 -0.70
N THR A 93 7.47 -9.72 -1.07
CA THR A 93 6.15 -10.26 -1.45
C THR A 93 5.18 -10.25 -0.28
N ALA A 94 5.61 -10.69 0.90
CA ALA A 94 4.79 -10.67 2.12
C ALA A 94 4.38 -9.24 2.47
N ALA A 95 5.32 -8.30 2.43
CA ALA A 95 5.05 -6.88 2.67
C ALA A 95 3.99 -6.33 1.71
N LEU A 96 4.20 -6.49 0.40
CA LEU A 96 3.25 -6.01 -0.63
C LEU A 96 1.88 -6.69 -0.50
N SER A 97 1.83 -7.97 -0.12
CA SER A 97 0.59 -8.71 0.04
C SER A 97 -0.21 -8.22 1.27
N LEU A 98 0.47 -7.95 2.38
CA LEU A 98 -0.17 -7.38 3.58
C LEU A 98 -0.68 -5.96 3.32
N THR A 99 0.10 -5.13 2.62
CA THR A 99 -0.36 -3.80 2.19
C THR A 99 -1.55 -3.89 1.24
N ALA A 100 -1.53 -4.81 0.26
CA ALA A 100 -2.65 -5.04 -0.65
C ALA A 100 -3.91 -5.47 0.12
N LEU A 101 -3.76 -6.43 1.03
CA LEU A 101 -4.86 -6.92 1.86
C LEU A 101 -5.46 -5.79 2.69
N PHE A 102 -4.64 -4.96 3.33
CA PHE A 102 -5.11 -3.76 4.02
C PHE A 102 -5.90 -2.85 3.07
N CYS A 103 -5.37 -2.52 1.89
CA CYS A 103 -6.04 -1.62 0.95
C CYS A 103 -7.40 -2.17 0.49
N VAL A 104 -7.47 -3.49 0.21
CA VAL A 104 -8.73 -4.15 -0.17
C VAL A 104 -9.74 -4.09 0.97
N LEU A 105 -9.33 -4.44 2.19
CA LEU A 105 -10.23 -4.41 3.35
C LEU A 105 -10.69 -2.98 3.67
N ALA A 106 -9.78 -2.01 3.66
CA ALA A 106 -10.06 -0.61 3.94
C ALA A 106 -10.99 0.03 2.90
N ALA A 107 -10.88 -0.37 1.62
CA ALA A 107 -11.80 0.08 0.57
C ALA A 107 -13.14 -0.68 0.60
N SER A 108 -13.19 -1.91 1.12
CA SER A 108 -14.37 -2.77 1.02
C SER A 108 -15.58 -2.23 1.77
N THR A 109 -15.43 -1.79 3.02
CA THR A 109 -16.56 -1.31 3.82
C THR A 109 -17.23 -0.07 3.20
N PRO A 110 -16.50 1.00 2.84
CA PRO A 110 -17.12 2.15 2.19
C PRO A 110 -17.76 1.81 0.85
N VAL A 111 -17.12 0.96 0.04
CA VAL A 111 -17.69 0.52 -1.24
C VAL A 111 -19.00 -0.24 -1.04
N LEU A 112 -19.04 -1.16 -0.06
CA LEU A 112 -20.25 -1.92 0.26
C LEU A 112 -21.37 -0.99 0.75
N ASN A 113 -21.06 -0.02 1.61
CA ASN A 113 -22.03 0.97 2.07
C ASN A 113 -22.54 1.87 0.94
N ALA A 114 -21.69 2.19 -0.05
CA ALA A 114 -22.07 3.02 -1.19
C ALA A 114 -23.04 2.29 -2.14
N ILE A 115 -22.82 1.00 -2.39
CA ILE A 115 -23.65 0.21 -3.32
C ILE A 115 -24.88 -0.41 -2.67
N ALA A 116 -24.81 -0.71 -1.37
CA ALA A 116 -25.87 -1.33 -0.60
C ALA A 116 -25.93 -0.68 0.79
N PRO A 117 -26.49 0.54 0.89
CA PRO A 117 -26.57 1.25 2.16
C PRO A 117 -27.30 0.42 3.22
N PRO A 118 -26.75 0.29 4.45
CA PRO A 118 -27.38 -0.50 5.49
C PRO A 118 -28.75 0.09 5.86
N THR A 119 -29.78 -0.76 5.86
CA THR A 119 -31.16 -0.34 6.18
C THR A 119 -31.35 0.04 7.64
N GLN A 120 -30.48 -0.45 8.53
CA GLN A 120 -30.47 -0.10 9.95
C GLN A 120 -29.04 -0.14 10.47
N ARG A 121 -28.56 1.01 10.99
CA ARG A 121 -27.26 1.11 11.66
C ARG A 121 -27.44 0.97 13.16
N ASP A 122 -26.45 0.38 13.83
CA ASP A 122 -26.40 0.33 15.29
C ASP A 122 -26.42 1.78 15.85
N PRO A 123 -27.40 2.15 16.71
CA PRO A 123 -27.44 3.46 17.35
C PRO A 123 -26.20 3.77 18.20
N ASN A 124 -25.48 2.74 18.64
CA ASN A 124 -24.24 2.88 19.42
C ASN A 124 -22.98 2.83 18.54
N SER A 125 -23.12 2.99 17.22
CA SER A 125 -21.98 3.05 16.31
C SER A 125 -21.12 4.27 16.59
N TRP A 126 -19.82 4.03 16.77
CA TRP A 126 -18.79 5.03 17.04
C TRP A 126 -18.16 5.62 15.76
N SER A 127 -18.59 5.13 14.60
CA SER A 127 -18.10 5.58 13.28
C SER A 127 -19.06 6.61 12.66
N PRO A 128 -18.54 7.65 11.99
CA PRO A 128 -19.37 8.66 11.32
C PRO A 128 -20.34 8.10 10.29
N VAL A 129 -21.39 8.86 10.00
CA VAL A 129 -22.36 8.54 8.95
C VAL A 129 -21.98 9.31 7.69
N LEU A 130 -21.45 8.58 6.71
CA LEU A 130 -21.08 9.13 5.42
C LEU A 130 -22.26 9.04 4.44
N THR A 131 -22.40 10.06 3.60
CA THR A 131 -23.25 10.00 2.41
C THR A 131 -22.65 9.05 1.38
N THR A 132 -23.46 8.60 0.40
CA THR A 132 -22.97 7.72 -0.68
C THR A 132 -21.78 8.31 -1.44
N GLY A 133 -21.74 9.64 -1.63
CA GLY A 133 -20.61 10.31 -2.27
C GLY A 133 -19.34 10.25 -1.40
N GLU A 134 -19.49 10.50 -0.11
CA GLU A 134 -18.38 10.45 0.84
C GLU A 134 -17.84 9.02 1.02
N GLU A 135 -18.67 7.99 0.93
CA GLU A 135 -18.20 6.59 0.97
C GLU A 135 -17.24 6.29 -0.21
N TRP A 136 -17.51 6.81 -1.41
CA TRP A 136 -16.57 6.70 -2.53
C TRP A 136 -15.27 7.45 -2.29
N VAL A 137 -15.35 8.66 -1.72
CA VAL A 137 -14.17 9.46 -1.35
C VAL A 137 -13.37 8.75 -0.26
N ALA A 138 -14.03 8.11 0.70
CA ALA A 138 -13.41 7.35 1.77
C ALA A 138 -12.62 6.14 1.22
N ALA A 139 -13.17 5.45 0.20
CA ALA A 139 -12.50 4.31 -0.45
C ALA A 139 -11.32 4.71 -1.36
N ALA A 140 -11.37 5.90 -1.95
CA ALA A 140 -10.49 6.30 -3.05
C ALA A 140 -8.98 6.18 -2.75
N PRO A 141 -8.45 6.64 -1.59
CA PRO A 141 -7.02 6.54 -1.30
C PRO A 141 -6.52 5.08 -1.36
N TYR A 142 -7.28 4.16 -0.77
CA TYR A 142 -6.91 2.75 -0.69
C TYR A 142 -6.95 2.06 -2.06
N ALA A 143 -7.92 2.41 -2.91
CA ALA A 143 -7.96 1.94 -4.29
C ALA A 143 -6.77 2.45 -5.11
N ILE A 144 -6.39 3.72 -4.92
CA ILE A 144 -5.24 4.33 -5.59
C ILE A 144 -3.93 3.66 -5.14
N PHE A 145 -3.76 3.37 -3.85
CA PHE A 145 -2.56 2.71 -3.31
C PHE A 145 -2.42 1.26 -3.80
N LEU A 146 -3.52 0.58 -4.10
CA LEU A 146 -3.49 -0.80 -4.59
C LEU A 146 -2.82 -0.92 -5.97
N LEU A 147 -2.99 0.08 -6.84
CA LEU A 147 -2.43 0.09 -8.20
C LEU A 147 -0.90 -0.09 -8.23
N PRO A 148 -0.10 0.76 -7.55
CA PRO A 148 1.34 0.58 -7.51
C PRO A 148 1.76 -0.69 -6.76
N VAL A 149 1.01 -1.16 -5.75
CA VAL A 149 1.29 -2.42 -5.05
C VAL A 149 1.26 -3.60 -6.02
N VAL A 150 0.18 -3.73 -6.81
CA VAL A 150 0.03 -4.79 -7.81
C VAL A 150 1.09 -4.69 -8.90
N PHE A 151 1.40 -3.47 -9.33
CA PHE A 151 2.45 -3.23 -10.33
C PHE A 151 3.83 -3.67 -9.84
N VAL A 152 4.23 -3.26 -8.63
CA VAL A 152 5.53 -3.60 -8.04
C VAL A 152 5.62 -5.10 -7.78
N LEU A 153 4.56 -5.71 -7.27
CA LEU A 153 4.51 -7.16 -7.07
C LEU A 153 4.70 -7.91 -8.39
N SER A 154 4.01 -7.49 -9.45
CA SER A 154 4.16 -8.08 -10.78
C SER A 154 5.58 -7.91 -11.33
N LYS A 155 6.21 -6.76 -11.12
CA LYS A 155 7.59 -6.50 -11.52
C LYS A 155 8.59 -7.35 -10.74
N LEU A 156 8.41 -7.47 -9.43
CA LEU A 156 9.28 -8.24 -8.54
C LEU A 156 9.45 -9.69 -8.98
N TRP A 157 8.36 -10.32 -9.43
CA TRP A 157 8.36 -11.71 -9.88
C TRP A 157 8.79 -11.91 -11.34
N ARG A 158 8.79 -10.84 -12.15
CA ARG A 158 9.33 -10.87 -13.52
C ARG A 158 10.85 -10.70 -13.56
N VAL A 159 11.48 -10.24 -12.47
CA VAL A 159 12.95 -10.18 -12.38
C VAL A 159 13.50 -11.59 -12.23
N VAL A 160 14.08 -12.11 -13.31
CA VAL A 160 15.00 -13.24 -13.27
C VAL A 160 16.34 -12.70 -12.79
N PRO A 161 16.98 -13.29 -11.76
CA PRO A 161 18.32 -12.86 -11.38
C PRO A 161 19.22 -13.03 -12.61
N ALA A 162 19.67 -11.90 -13.18
CA ALA A 162 20.74 -11.94 -14.16
C ALA A 162 21.92 -12.66 -13.49
N VAL A 163 22.66 -13.44 -14.28
CA VAL A 163 23.97 -13.95 -13.86
C VAL A 163 24.85 -12.73 -13.61
N LEU A 164 24.81 -12.22 -12.38
CA LEU A 164 25.77 -11.26 -11.91
C LEU A 164 27.11 -12.00 -11.91
N PRO A 165 28.17 -11.44 -12.53
CA PRO A 165 29.50 -12.00 -12.37
C PRO A 165 29.73 -12.13 -10.86
N ASP A 166 30.22 -13.28 -10.42
CA ASP A 166 30.76 -13.38 -9.06
C ASP A 166 31.87 -12.33 -8.98
N GLU A 167 31.62 -11.22 -8.27
CA GLU A 167 32.73 -10.47 -7.73
C GLU A 167 33.38 -11.40 -6.70
N ASP A 168 34.52 -11.94 -7.12
CA ASP A 168 35.38 -12.81 -6.35
C ASP A 168 35.59 -12.30 -4.92
N ARG A 169 35.33 -13.19 -3.97
CA ARG A 169 35.92 -13.30 -2.62
C ARG A 169 35.59 -12.23 -1.57
#